data_AF-A0A7Y4SZQ9-F1
#
_entry.id   AF-A0A7Y4SZQ9-F1
#
_cell.length_a   1.000
_cell.length_b   1.000
_cell.length_c   1.000
_cell.angle_alpha   90.00
_cell.angle_beta   90.00
_cell.angle_gamma   90.00
#
_symmetry.space_group_name_H-M   'P 1'
#
loop_
_entity.id
_entity.type
_entity.pdbx_description
1 polymer ?
#
loop_
_entity_poly.entity_id
_entity_poly.type
_entity_poly.pdbx_seq_one_letter_code
_entity_poly.pdbx_strand_id
1 'polypeptide(L)'
;IQRPCFDFGAVPRGYGWVFPKDAELSVGLYTLARGLKDVRLRLAQYLAAKGFRWSGDPLASFEAHTIPLGGDRLRDSGLPLYLVGDAAGFADALTGEGIYHALESGRIAGELAVRVARGQASPAEYRSLLERPVLSDTRWSWRLARPFYRAPALALRVLGSSFLWRPLVHGTGNGATFSACLRGGGRLWLESLRQRSVRRSTSAS
;
A
#
# COMPACT_ATOMS: atom_id res chain seq x y z
N ILE A 1 20.35 3.28 -17.62
CA ILE A 1 19.46 3.66 -16.50
C ILE A 1 18.52 2.50 -16.23
N GLN A 2 18.59 1.87 -15.06
CA GLN A 2 17.65 0.79 -14.71
C GLN A 2 16.24 1.34 -14.53
N ARG A 3 15.21 0.53 -14.76
CA ARG A 3 13.81 0.91 -14.50
C ARG A 3 13.41 0.49 -13.09
N PRO A 4 12.52 1.24 -12.42
CA PRO A 4 11.87 0.78 -11.20
C PRO A 4 11.27 -0.62 -11.39
N CYS A 5 11.53 -1.54 -10.47
CA CYS A 5 10.95 -2.88 -10.54
C CYS A 5 10.56 -3.44 -9.17
N PHE A 6 9.55 -4.32 -9.21
CA PHE A 6 9.06 -5.10 -8.08
C PHE A 6 9.11 -6.59 -8.44
N ASP A 7 9.90 -7.35 -7.69
CA ASP A 7 10.11 -8.78 -7.91
C ASP A 7 9.37 -9.58 -6.81
N PHE A 8 8.11 -9.92 -7.09
CA PHE A 8 7.28 -10.71 -6.19
C PHE A 8 7.78 -12.14 -6.05
N GLY A 9 7.96 -12.60 -4.82
CA GLY A 9 8.54 -13.91 -4.52
C GLY A 9 10.06 -13.93 -4.34
N ALA A 10 10.74 -12.78 -4.46
CA ALA A 10 12.18 -12.67 -4.15
C ALA A 10 12.52 -13.01 -2.69
N VAL A 11 11.54 -12.90 -1.80
CA VAL A 11 11.63 -13.28 -0.38
C VAL A 11 10.33 -14.01 0.01
N PRO A 12 10.36 -14.98 0.95
CA PRO A 12 9.15 -15.68 1.36
C PRO A 12 8.03 -14.72 1.76
N ARG A 13 6.84 -14.92 1.17
CA ARG A 13 5.64 -14.12 1.43
C ARG A 13 5.86 -12.59 1.31
N GLY A 14 6.59 -12.19 0.27
CA GLY A 14 7.00 -10.81 0.07
C GLY A 14 7.51 -10.53 -1.34
N TYR A 15 8.22 -9.41 -1.49
CA TYR A 15 8.83 -8.99 -2.75
C TYR A 15 10.13 -8.23 -2.49
N GLY A 16 10.95 -8.13 -3.54
CA GLY A 16 12.08 -7.21 -3.58
C GLY A 16 11.78 -6.04 -4.48
N TRP A 17 12.41 -4.89 -4.23
CA TRP A 17 12.30 -3.73 -5.11
C TRP A 17 13.67 -3.21 -5.51
N VAL A 18 13.72 -2.53 -6.65
CA VAL A 18 14.86 -1.74 -7.11
C VAL A 18 14.34 -0.38 -7.57
N PHE A 19 14.72 0.67 -6.88
CA PHE A 19 14.39 2.06 -7.20
C PHE A 19 15.67 2.85 -7.47
N PRO A 20 15.96 3.15 -8.75
CA PRO A 20 17.01 4.09 -9.11
C PRO A 20 16.67 5.48 -8.57
N LYS A 21 17.62 6.08 -7.85
CA LYS A 21 17.70 7.52 -7.57
C LYS A 21 18.83 8.10 -8.43
N ASP A 22 19.01 9.42 -8.41
CA ASP A 22 19.97 10.09 -9.29
C ASP A 22 21.39 9.50 -9.21
N ALA A 23 22.01 9.56 -8.02
CA ALA A 23 23.35 9.01 -7.78
C ALA A 23 23.34 7.70 -6.98
N GLU A 24 22.18 7.25 -6.52
CA GLU A 24 22.03 6.14 -5.57
C GLU A 24 21.02 5.11 -6.04
N LEU A 25 21.06 3.93 -5.45
CA LEU A 25 20.08 2.86 -5.70
C LEU A 25 19.43 2.44 -4.39
N SER A 26 18.11 2.57 -4.30
CA SER A 26 17.36 1.97 -3.20
C SER A 26 16.95 0.55 -3.58
N VAL A 27 17.47 -0.43 -2.84
CA VAL A 27 17.13 -1.84 -3.00
C VAL A 27 16.72 -2.38 -1.64
N GLY A 28 15.63 -3.13 -1.61
CA GLY A 28 15.20 -3.75 -0.37
C GLY A 28 14.25 -4.92 -0.57
N LEU A 29 13.87 -5.49 0.56
CA LEU A 29 12.97 -6.63 0.66
C LEU A 29 11.84 -6.29 1.62
N TYR A 30 10.61 -6.59 1.22
CA TYR A 30 9.43 -6.52 2.06
C TYR A 30 8.88 -7.92 2.27
N THR A 31 8.46 -8.28 3.48
CA THR A 31 7.90 -9.60 3.77
C THR A 31 6.82 -9.56 4.85
N LEU A 32 5.81 -10.43 4.69
CA LEU A 32 4.82 -10.76 5.73
C LEU A 32 5.19 -12.05 6.51
N ALA A 33 6.34 -12.65 6.23
CA ALA A 33 6.81 -13.80 6.97
C ALA A 33 7.26 -13.36 8.38
N ARG A 34 6.75 -14.02 9.41
CA ARG A 34 7.19 -13.80 10.79
C ARG A 34 8.50 -14.54 11.04
N GLY A 35 9.42 -13.90 11.75
CA GLY A 35 10.68 -14.52 12.15
C GLY A 35 11.63 -14.80 10.97
N LEU A 36 11.59 -13.98 9.91
CA LEU A 36 12.55 -14.10 8.83
C LEU A 36 13.96 -13.87 9.36
N LYS A 37 14.79 -14.91 9.32
CA LYS A 37 16.21 -14.85 9.67
C LYS A 37 17.05 -14.37 8.49
N ASP A 38 18.20 -13.82 8.81
CA ASP A 38 19.27 -13.48 7.86
C ASP A 38 18.82 -12.50 6.76
N VAL A 39 18.02 -11.50 7.12
CA VAL A 39 17.50 -10.47 6.18
C VAL A 39 18.63 -9.84 5.36
N ARG A 40 19.78 -9.57 6.00
CA ARG A 40 20.96 -9.01 5.33
C ARG A 40 21.52 -9.96 4.26
N LEU A 41 21.63 -11.25 4.56
CA LEU A 41 22.10 -12.26 3.60
C LEU A 41 21.14 -12.37 2.41
N ARG A 42 19.83 -12.35 2.68
CA ARG A 42 18.79 -12.40 1.64
C ARG A 42 18.84 -11.19 0.73
N LEU A 43 19.06 -10.00 1.29
CA LEU A 43 19.26 -8.79 0.49
C LEU A 43 20.51 -8.88 -0.38
N ALA A 44 21.61 -9.39 0.16
CA ALA A 44 22.85 -9.61 -0.60
C ALA A 44 22.65 -10.61 -1.76
N GLN A 45 21.93 -11.71 -1.51
CA GLN A 45 21.57 -12.68 -2.54
C GLN A 45 20.68 -12.07 -3.61
N TYR A 46 19.71 -11.25 -3.23
CA TYR A 46 18.84 -10.54 -4.16
C TYR A 46 19.64 -9.54 -5.03
N LEU A 47 20.53 -8.74 -4.44
CA LEU A 47 21.43 -7.83 -5.17
C LEU A 47 22.29 -8.59 -6.19
N ALA A 48 22.89 -9.72 -5.79
CA ALA A 48 23.69 -10.55 -6.67
C ALA A 48 22.85 -11.13 -7.84
N ALA A 49 21.62 -11.57 -7.56
CA ALA A 49 20.70 -12.07 -8.59
C ALA A 49 20.29 -10.98 -9.60
N LYS A 50 20.27 -9.70 -9.20
CA LYS A 50 20.04 -8.55 -10.08
C LYS A 50 21.29 -8.10 -10.83
N GLY A 51 22.43 -8.78 -10.64
CA GLY A 51 23.69 -8.48 -11.31
C GLY A 51 24.44 -7.29 -10.73
N PHE A 52 24.05 -6.80 -9.55
CA PHE A 52 24.79 -5.73 -8.87
C PHE A 52 26.08 -6.29 -8.29
N ARG A 53 27.22 -5.77 -8.75
CA ARG A 53 28.53 -6.08 -8.17
C ARG A 53 28.76 -5.17 -6.97
N TRP A 54 28.85 -5.79 -5.80
CA TRP A 54 29.05 -5.13 -4.53
C TRP A 54 30.54 -4.77 -4.35
N SER A 55 30.85 -3.48 -4.15
CA SER A 55 32.22 -2.96 -4.10
C SER A 55 32.90 -3.00 -2.73
N GLY A 56 32.44 -3.87 -1.82
CA GLY A 56 33.11 -4.09 -0.53
C GLY A 56 32.78 -3.08 0.59
N ASP A 57 31.93 -2.09 0.34
CA ASP A 57 31.38 -1.21 1.38
C ASP A 57 30.17 -1.89 2.03
N PRO A 58 30.22 -2.31 3.31
CA PRO A 58 29.29 -3.26 3.94
C PRO A 58 27.86 -2.76 4.09
N LEU A 59 27.12 -2.57 2.99
CA LEU A 59 25.78 -1.96 3.02
C LEU A 59 25.82 -0.72 3.93
N ALA A 60 26.53 0.34 3.51
CA ALA A 60 26.84 1.51 4.35
C ALA A 60 25.63 2.07 5.13
N SER A 61 24.40 1.82 4.66
CA SER A 61 23.14 2.07 5.39
C SER A 61 22.15 0.90 5.27
N PHE A 62 22.54 -0.33 5.67
CA PHE A 62 21.54 -1.39 5.85
C PHE A 62 20.63 -1.05 7.01
N GLU A 63 19.35 -0.87 6.70
CA GLU A 63 18.32 -0.68 7.68
C GLU A 63 17.22 -1.74 7.52
N ALA A 64 16.75 -2.27 8.64
CA ALA A 64 15.64 -3.20 8.69
C ALA A 64 14.66 -2.71 9.74
N HIS A 65 13.44 -2.42 9.30
CA HIS A 65 12.38 -1.88 10.15
C HIS A 65 11.17 -2.81 10.11
N THR A 66 10.48 -2.92 11.24
CA THR A 66 9.18 -3.59 11.29
C THR A 66 8.12 -2.62 10.83
N ILE A 67 7.36 -3.00 9.80
CA ILE A 67 6.20 -2.22 9.34
C ILE A 67 5.00 -2.55 10.24
N PRO A 68 4.44 -1.58 10.99
CA PRO A 68 3.34 -1.84 11.92
C PRO A 68 2.02 -2.13 11.18
N LEU A 69 1.60 -3.40 11.19
CA LEU A 69 0.37 -3.86 10.54
C LEU A 69 -0.64 -4.25 11.62
N GLY A 70 -1.66 -3.42 11.87
CA GLY A 70 -2.63 -3.75 12.90
C GLY A 70 -3.67 -2.71 13.28
N GLY A 71 -3.76 -1.57 12.59
CA GLY A 71 -4.53 -0.43 13.07
C GLY A 71 -6.03 -0.63 13.21
N ASP A 72 -6.62 -1.66 12.61
CA ASP A 72 -8.02 -2.05 12.89
C ASP A 72 -8.22 -2.60 14.34
N ARG A 73 -7.13 -3.06 14.97
CA ARG A 73 -7.10 -3.53 16.37
C ARG A 73 -6.92 -2.40 17.36
N LEU A 74 -6.71 -1.17 16.90
CA LEU A 74 -6.65 -0.01 17.79
C LEU A 74 -7.97 0.06 18.54
N ARG A 75 -7.92 -0.09 19.85
CA ARG A 75 -9.07 0.11 20.73
C ARG A 75 -9.09 1.57 21.14
N ASP A 76 -10.28 2.06 21.46
CA ASP A 76 -10.36 3.32 22.17
C ASP A 76 -9.54 3.16 23.46
N SER A 77 -8.53 4.01 23.60
CA SER A 77 -7.62 3.95 24.75
C SER A 77 -8.30 4.47 26.01
N GLY A 78 -9.42 5.19 25.88
CA GLY A 78 -10.04 5.96 26.97
C GLY A 78 -9.16 7.11 27.47
N LEU A 79 -7.99 7.31 26.86
CA LEU A 79 -7.05 8.39 27.16
C LEU A 79 -7.26 9.54 26.16
N PRO A 80 -6.91 10.79 26.54
CA PRO A 80 -7.03 11.95 25.66
C PRO A 80 -5.90 11.98 24.62
N LEU A 81 -5.73 10.89 23.85
CA LEU A 81 -4.71 10.76 22.83
C LEU A 81 -5.29 10.20 21.53
N TYR A 82 -4.73 10.66 20.40
CA TYR A 82 -4.99 10.09 19.08
C TYR A 82 -3.71 9.46 18.57
N LEU A 83 -3.80 8.20 18.13
CA LEU A 83 -2.69 7.53 17.43
C LEU A 83 -2.86 7.71 15.93
N VAL A 84 -1.76 8.00 15.25
CA VAL A 84 -1.70 8.27 13.81
C VAL A 84 -0.54 7.48 13.17
N GLY A 85 -0.63 7.23 11.86
CA GLY A 85 0.41 6.55 11.08
C GLY A 85 0.90 5.24 11.70
N ASP A 86 2.22 5.08 11.77
CA ASP A 86 2.87 3.87 12.27
C ASP A 86 2.57 3.60 13.76
N ALA A 87 2.41 4.65 14.56
CA ALA A 87 2.03 4.50 15.98
C ALA A 87 0.63 3.88 16.12
N ALA A 88 -0.23 4.06 15.11
CA ALA A 88 -1.53 3.42 15.05
C ALA A 88 -1.54 2.11 14.25
N GLY A 89 -0.44 1.71 13.61
CA GLY A 89 -0.40 0.49 12.79
C GLY A 89 -1.16 0.61 11.47
N PHE A 90 -1.25 1.81 10.90
CA PHE A 90 -2.01 2.08 9.68
C PHE A 90 -1.25 1.79 8.38
N ALA A 91 -0.09 1.13 8.42
CA ALA A 91 0.59 0.76 7.18
C ALA A 91 -0.19 -0.28 6.36
N ASP A 92 -0.05 -0.19 5.03
CA ASP A 92 -0.68 -1.05 4.06
C ASP A 92 0.03 -2.41 3.98
N ALA A 93 -0.70 -3.49 4.23
CA ALA A 93 -0.10 -4.82 4.27
C ALA A 93 0.25 -5.40 2.89
N LEU A 94 -0.36 -4.90 1.83
CA LEU A 94 -0.13 -5.40 0.48
C LEU A 94 1.12 -4.75 -0.12
N THR A 95 1.28 -3.44 0.06
CA THR A 95 2.34 -2.64 -0.56
C THR A 95 3.47 -2.26 0.40
N GLY A 96 3.27 -2.39 1.71
CA GLY A 96 4.23 -1.91 2.70
C GLY A 96 4.30 -0.37 2.82
N GLU A 97 3.45 0.37 2.11
CA GLU A 97 3.39 1.83 2.17
C GLU A 97 2.60 2.31 3.38
N GLY A 98 2.89 3.51 3.87
CA GLY A 98 2.18 4.09 5.02
C GLY A 98 2.03 5.60 5.00
N ILE A 99 2.70 6.30 4.08
CA ILE A 99 2.76 7.77 4.05
C ILE A 99 1.36 8.39 3.92
N TYR A 100 0.55 7.89 2.99
CA TYR A 100 -0.82 8.37 2.81
C TYR A 100 -1.65 8.22 4.09
N HIS A 101 -1.63 7.04 4.71
CA HIS A 101 -2.40 6.79 5.93
C HIS A 101 -1.89 7.59 7.12
N ALA A 102 -0.57 7.83 7.20
CA ALA A 102 0.03 8.69 8.23
C ALA A 102 -0.43 10.15 8.09
N LEU A 103 -0.38 10.71 6.88
CA LEU A 103 -0.85 12.06 6.60
C LEU A 103 -2.35 12.21 6.85
N GLU A 104 -3.16 11.28 6.34
CA GLU A 104 -4.62 11.36 6.42
C GLU A 104 -5.12 11.16 7.86
N SER A 105 -4.56 10.21 8.62
CA SER A 105 -4.88 10.07 10.03
C SER A 105 -4.44 11.27 10.86
N GLY A 106 -3.27 11.85 10.56
CA GLY A 106 -2.79 13.09 11.19
C GLY A 106 -3.71 14.28 10.95
N ARG A 107 -4.16 14.46 9.71
CA ARG A 107 -5.11 15.52 9.33
C ARG A 107 -6.43 15.37 10.09
N ILE A 108 -7.03 14.17 10.08
CA ILE A 108 -8.28 13.88 10.80
C ILE A 108 -8.13 14.13 12.30
N ALA A 109 -7.03 13.68 12.90
CA ALA A 109 -6.76 13.89 14.33
C ALA A 109 -6.66 15.38 14.69
N GLY A 110 -5.95 16.17 13.88
CA GLY A 110 -5.80 17.61 14.07
C GLY A 110 -7.13 18.36 13.94
N GLU A 111 -7.91 18.08 12.89
CA GLU A 111 -9.23 18.69 12.68
C GLU A 111 -10.20 18.35 13.82
N LEU A 112 -10.21 17.09 14.27
CA LEU A 112 -11.03 16.67 15.39
C LEU A 112 -10.60 17.34 16.68
N ALA A 113 -9.29 17.45 16.95
CA ALA A 113 -8.77 18.11 18.16
C ALA A 113 -9.26 19.56 18.26
N VAL A 114 -9.26 20.32 17.15
CA VAL A 114 -9.79 21.69 17.10
C VAL A 114 -11.30 21.72 17.40
N ARG A 115 -12.08 20.81 16.82
CA ARG A 115 -13.53 20.73 17.06
C ARG A 115 -13.85 20.36 18.52
N VAL A 116 -13.11 19.41 19.09
CA VAL A 116 -13.24 19.01 20.50
C VAL A 116 -12.91 20.18 21.43
N ALA A 117 -11.82 20.91 21.18
CA ALA A 117 -11.43 22.07 21.98
C ALA A 117 -12.49 23.20 21.97
N ARG A 118 -13.32 23.26 20.92
CA ARG A 118 -14.44 24.20 20.78
C ARG A 118 -15.77 23.66 21.33
N GLY A 119 -15.81 22.44 21.86
CA GLY A 119 -17.05 21.78 22.29
C GLY A 119 -17.99 21.37 21.15
N GLN A 120 -17.46 21.23 19.93
CA GLN A 120 -18.23 20.94 18.70
C GLN A 120 -18.17 19.47 18.27
N ALA A 121 -17.42 18.64 19.00
CA ALA A 121 -17.24 17.22 18.71
C ALA A 121 -16.84 16.45 19.96
N SER A 122 -17.02 15.13 19.91
CA SER A 122 -16.49 14.20 20.90
C SER A 122 -15.20 13.54 20.40
N PRO A 123 -14.18 13.32 21.26
CA PRO A 123 -13.01 12.51 20.91
C PRO A 123 -13.36 11.10 20.37
N ALA A 124 -14.49 10.55 20.80
CA ALA A 124 -14.99 9.24 20.35
C ALA A 124 -15.31 9.20 18.83
N GLU A 125 -15.48 10.35 18.19
CA GLU A 125 -15.70 10.44 16.73
C GLU A 125 -14.46 10.03 15.92
N TYR A 126 -13.26 9.98 16.52
CA TYR A 126 -12.02 9.73 15.77
C TYR A 126 -12.07 8.42 14.97
N ARG A 127 -12.54 7.33 15.59
CA ARG A 127 -12.62 6.03 14.93
C ARG A 127 -13.57 6.04 13.72
N SER A 128 -14.73 6.68 13.85
CA SER A 128 -15.71 6.71 12.76
C SER A 128 -15.22 7.56 11.59
N LEU A 129 -14.47 8.63 11.87
CA LEU A 129 -13.83 9.46 10.83
C LEU A 129 -12.74 8.71 10.07
N LEU A 130 -11.97 7.85 10.73
CA LEU A 130 -10.95 7.01 10.09
C LEU A 130 -11.52 5.83 9.27
N GLU A 131 -12.78 5.45 9.52
CA GLU A 131 -13.37 4.19 9.06
C GLU A 131 -13.23 4.01 7.54
N ARG A 132 -13.61 5.04 6.78
CA ARG A 132 -13.54 5.03 5.31
C ARG A 132 -12.12 5.28 4.78
N PRO A 133 -11.43 6.39 5.12
CA PRO A 133 -10.17 6.76 4.47
C PRO A 133 -8.97 5.87 4.86
N VAL A 134 -8.97 5.28 6.06
CA VAL A 134 -7.80 4.56 6.60
C VAL A 134 -8.12 3.13 7.00
N LEU A 135 -9.11 2.91 7.87
CA LEU A 135 -9.36 1.58 8.43
C LEU A 135 -9.89 0.60 7.39
N SER A 136 -10.76 1.05 6.48
CA SER A 136 -11.30 0.17 5.44
C SER A 136 -10.19 -0.31 4.51
N ASP A 137 -9.29 0.58 4.12
CA ASP A 137 -8.22 0.30 3.17
C ASP A 137 -7.19 -0.67 3.76
N THR A 138 -6.70 -0.38 4.97
CA THR A 138 -5.78 -1.26 5.72
C THR A 138 -6.36 -2.64 6.02
N ARG A 139 -7.68 -2.73 6.30
CA ARG A 139 -8.36 -4.04 6.45
C ARG A 139 -8.37 -4.83 5.16
N TRP A 140 -8.69 -4.19 4.04
CA TRP A 140 -8.73 -4.86 2.74
C TRP A 140 -7.34 -5.28 2.30
N SER A 141 -6.33 -4.41 2.45
CA SER A 141 -4.96 -4.77 2.12
C SER A 141 -4.45 -5.91 2.98
N TRP A 142 -4.74 -5.94 4.28
CA TRP A 142 -4.43 -7.09 5.14
C TRP A 142 -5.08 -8.39 4.68
N ARG A 143 -6.37 -8.34 4.32
CA ARG A 143 -7.13 -9.52 3.84
C ARG A 143 -6.56 -10.04 2.52
N LEU A 144 -6.13 -9.16 1.63
CA LEU A 144 -5.67 -9.49 0.29
C LEU A 144 -4.18 -9.86 0.23
N ALA A 145 -3.36 -9.30 1.11
CA ALA A 145 -1.94 -9.56 1.11
C ALA A 145 -1.63 -11.04 1.40
N ARG A 146 -2.38 -11.69 2.29
CA ARG A 146 -2.20 -13.12 2.60
C ARG A 146 -2.31 -14.05 1.38
N PRO A 147 -3.42 -14.06 0.61
CA PRO A 147 -3.52 -14.88 -0.58
C PRO A 147 -2.58 -14.40 -1.70
N PHE A 148 -2.39 -13.08 -1.85
CA PHE A 148 -1.49 -12.51 -2.85
C PHE A 148 -0.06 -13.06 -2.69
N TYR A 149 0.50 -12.97 -1.49
CA TYR A 149 1.86 -13.45 -1.20
C TYR A 149 1.99 -14.96 -1.03
N ARG A 150 0.88 -15.71 -1.06
CA ARG A 150 0.91 -17.19 -1.14
C ARG A 150 1.05 -17.69 -2.58
N ALA A 151 0.51 -16.96 -3.55
CA ALA A 151 0.53 -17.35 -4.96
C ALA A 151 0.71 -16.11 -5.87
N PRO A 152 1.88 -15.45 -5.84
CA PRO A 152 2.09 -14.17 -6.52
C PRO A 152 1.88 -14.26 -8.04
N ALA A 153 2.31 -15.36 -8.68
CA ALA A 153 2.11 -15.54 -10.12
C ALA A 153 0.62 -15.57 -10.52
N LEU A 154 -0.21 -16.26 -9.74
CA LEU A 154 -1.65 -16.29 -9.97
C LEU A 154 -2.28 -14.92 -9.67
N ALA A 155 -1.87 -14.28 -8.57
CA ALA A 155 -2.39 -12.98 -8.18
C ALA A 155 -2.08 -11.89 -9.22
N LEU A 156 -0.86 -11.89 -9.77
CA LEU A 156 -0.46 -10.99 -10.85
C LEU A 156 -1.23 -11.28 -12.15
N ARG A 157 -1.49 -12.55 -12.49
CA ARG A 157 -2.35 -12.91 -13.63
C ARG A 157 -3.78 -12.40 -13.46
N VAL A 158 -4.33 -12.51 -12.26
CA VAL A 158 -5.66 -12.00 -11.93
C VAL A 158 -5.69 -10.48 -12.04
N LEU A 159 -4.71 -9.78 -11.46
CA LEU A 159 -4.60 -8.32 -11.56
C LEU A 159 -4.38 -7.81 -12.99
N GLY A 160 -3.60 -8.54 -13.80
CA GLY A 160 -3.35 -8.23 -15.21
C GLY A 160 -4.55 -8.50 -16.12
N SER A 161 -5.63 -9.11 -15.61
CA SER A 161 -6.85 -9.27 -16.40
C SER A 161 -7.50 -7.91 -16.67
N SER A 162 -7.94 -7.69 -17.91
CA SER A 162 -8.58 -6.42 -18.32
C SER A 162 -9.84 -6.06 -17.52
N PHE A 163 -10.43 -7.07 -16.87
CA PHE A 163 -11.58 -6.94 -15.99
C PHE A 163 -11.24 -6.26 -14.66
N LEU A 164 -10.05 -6.49 -14.11
CA LEU A 164 -9.61 -5.91 -12.82
C LEU A 164 -8.66 -4.72 -12.99
N TRP A 165 -7.78 -4.75 -13.99
CA TRP A 165 -6.79 -3.68 -14.22
C TRP A 165 -7.45 -2.32 -14.47
N ARG A 166 -8.53 -2.29 -15.25
CA ARG A 166 -9.17 -1.03 -15.66
C ARG A 166 -9.89 -0.29 -14.52
N PRO A 167 -10.78 -0.94 -13.74
CA PRO A 167 -11.41 -0.28 -12.59
C PRO A 167 -10.41 0.18 -11.53
N LEU A 168 -9.33 -0.60 -11.33
CA LEU A 168 -8.28 -0.25 -10.38
C LEU A 168 -7.50 0.99 -10.79
N VAL A 169 -7.00 1.05 -12.04
CA VAL A 169 -6.23 2.21 -12.54
C VAL A 169 -7.09 3.48 -12.64
N HIS A 170 -8.35 3.37 -13.04
CA HIS A 170 -9.24 4.52 -13.14
C HIS A 170 -9.82 4.97 -11.79
N GLY A 171 -9.99 4.06 -10.83
CA GLY A 171 -10.52 4.38 -9.52
C GLY A 171 -9.48 5.02 -8.59
N THR A 172 -8.25 4.50 -8.55
CA THR A 172 -7.18 5.09 -7.74
C THR A 172 -6.77 6.48 -8.23
N GLY A 173 -6.80 6.73 -9.54
CA GLY A 173 -6.56 8.06 -10.13
C GLY A 173 -7.59 9.12 -9.75
N ASN A 174 -8.77 8.71 -9.25
CA ASN A 174 -9.84 9.59 -8.79
C ASN A 174 -10.01 9.57 -7.25
N GLY A 175 -9.03 9.06 -6.50
CA GLY A 175 -9.08 9.00 -5.04
C GLY A 175 -10.04 7.94 -4.48
N ALA A 176 -10.49 6.98 -5.29
CA ALA A 176 -11.31 5.87 -4.80
C ALA A 176 -10.43 4.83 -4.10
N THR A 177 -10.86 4.36 -2.92
CA THR A 177 -10.18 3.28 -2.21
C THR A 177 -10.23 1.98 -3.01
N PHE A 178 -9.26 1.09 -2.78
CA PHE A 178 -9.17 -0.22 -3.47
C PHE A 178 -10.49 -1.02 -3.36
N SER A 179 -11.15 -0.92 -2.21
CA SER A 179 -12.44 -1.56 -1.93
C SER A 179 -13.63 -0.96 -2.71
N ALA A 180 -13.58 0.32 -3.05
CA ALA A 180 -14.58 0.97 -3.90
C ALA A 180 -14.40 0.53 -5.35
N CYS A 181 -13.15 0.37 -5.81
CA CYS A 181 -12.82 -0.13 -7.15
C CYS A 181 -13.29 -1.58 -7.36
N LEU A 182 -13.09 -2.46 -6.36
CA LEU A 182 -13.55 -3.85 -6.43
C LEU A 182 -15.07 -4.00 -6.36
N ARG A 183 -15.75 -3.23 -5.49
CA ARG A 183 -17.22 -3.26 -5.37
C ARG A 183 -17.95 -2.65 -6.58
N GLY A 184 -17.32 -1.69 -7.25
CA GLY A 184 -17.83 -1.04 -8.46
C GLY A 184 -17.39 -1.68 -9.77
N GLY A 185 -16.61 -2.76 -9.75
CA GLY A 185 -15.90 -3.31 -10.92
C GLY A 185 -16.81 -3.57 -12.14
N GLY A 186 -18.04 -4.06 -11.94
CA GLY A 186 -19.01 -4.25 -13.02
C GLY A 186 -19.52 -2.95 -13.64
N ARG A 187 -19.85 -1.93 -12.83
CA ARG A 187 -20.30 -0.62 -13.31
C ARG A 187 -19.17 0.15 -13.99
N LEU A 188 -17.98 0.18 -13.39
CA LEU A 188 -16.80 0.85 -13.94
C LEU A 188 -16.32 0.18 -15.23
N TRP A 189 -16.44 -1.14 -15.35
CA TRP A 189 -16.17 -1.85 -16.60
C TRP A 189 -17.19 -1.50 -17.70
N LEU A 190 -18.48 -1.47 -17.38
CA LEU A 190 -19.54 -1.04 -18.31
C LEU A 190 -19.38 0.43 -18.74
N GLU A 191 -19.00 1.32 -17.83
CA GLU A 191 -18.71 2.73 -18.14
C GLU A 191 -17.46 2.87 -19.03
N SER A 192 -16.42 2.05 -18.81
CA SER A 192 -15.24 2.01 -19.68
C SER A 192 -15.55 1.56 -21.12
N LEU A 193 -16.59 0.73 -21.29
CA LEU A 193 -17.08 0.31 -22.61
C LEU A 193 -17.91 1.42 -23.29
N ARG A 194 -18.70 2.19 -22.54
CA ARG A 194 -19.44 3.35 -23.05
C ARG A 194 -18.53 4.48 -23.53
N GLN A 195 -17.44 4.77 -22.82
CA GLN A 195 -16.48 5.80 -23.26
C GLN A 195 -15.75 5.43 -24.56
N ARG A 196 -15.65 4.13 -24.89
CA ARG A 196 -15.12 3.65 -26.18
C ARG A 196 -16.08 3.83 -27.34
N SER A 197 -17.40 3.71 -27.15
CA SER A 197 -18.35 3.91 -28.24
C SER A 197 -18.43 5.39 -28.66
N VAL A 198 -18.33 6.31 -27.69
CA VAL A 198 -18.33 7.76 -27.93
C VAL A 198 -17.04 8.23 -28.63
N ARG A 199 -15.87 7.65 -28.31
CA ARG A 199 -14.62 7.96 -29.01
C ARG A 199 -14.52 7.39 -30.43
N ARG A 200 -15.22 6.30 -30.73
CA ARG A 200 -15.28 5.76 -32.10
C ARG A 200 -16.24 6.52 -33.01
N SER A 201 -17.29 7.14 -32.47
CA SER A 201 -18.21 7.97 -33.26
C SER A 201 -17.60 9.33 -33.60
N THR A 202 -16.76 9.89 -32.73
CA THR A 202 -16.09 11.19 -32.93
C THR A 202 -14.80 11.12 -33.76
N SER A 203 -14.25 9.92 -34.02
CA SER A 203 -13.13 9.73 -34.95
C SER A 203 -13.55 9.29 -36.35
N ALA A 204 -14.87 9.20 -36.60
CA ALA A 204 -15.47 8.80 -37.87
C ALA A 204 -16.39 9.89 -38.45
N SER A 205 -16.28 11.13 -37.93
CA SER A 205 -16.96 12.34 -38.41
C SER A 205 -15.94 13.33 -38.92
#